data_AF-A0A229I359-F1
#
_entry.id   AF-A0A229I359-F1
#
_cell.length_a   1.000
_cell.length_b   1.000
_cell.length_c   1.000
_cell.angle_alpha   90.00
_cell.angle_beta   90.00
_cell.angle_gamma   90.00
#
_symmetry.space_group_name_H-M   'P 1'
#
loop_
_entity.id
_entity.type
_entity.pdbx_description
1 polymer ?
#
loop_
_entity_poly.entity_id
_entity_poly.type
_entity_poly.pdbx_seq_one_letter_code
_entity_poly.pdbx_strand_id
1 'polypeptide(L)'
;MKKKIMLAFIAIAVSLNVSAQIQFSEFKFFVANIYDFSQLQLEVKFKVTSERNLKYVNVHFCPVNQVGDAICDDIVGGVNANTKFSKYQLIQATGPFETKKSYKRHFGIYHISGKKPTPFPHMVTIDYMGGGSDTIRITRDNIKTYFPKTKWIDVDYKSGFQPDN
;
A
#
# COMPACT_ATOMS: atom_id res chain seq x y z
N MET A 1 32.87 -33.89 12.85
CA MET A 1 31.79 -33.01 13.39
C MET A 1 31.79 -31.59 12.81
N LYS A 2 32.93 -30.98 12.44
CA LYS A 2 32.98 -29.59 11.91
C LYS A 2 32.29 -29.35 10.54
N LYS A 3 32.29 -30.32 9.62
CA LYS A 3 31.65 -30.18 8.28
C LYS A 3 30.11 -30.20 8.31
N LYS A 4 29.49 -30.94 9.25
CA LYS A 4 28.02 -31.03 9.34
C LYS A 4 27.37 -29.77 9.94
N ILE A 5 28.08 -29.08 10.84
CA ILE A 5 27.63 -27.80 11.42
C ILE A 5 27.71 -26.69 10.37
N MET A 6 28.73 -26.70 9.49
CA MET A 6 28.86 -25.69 8.43
C MET A 6 27.77 -25.79 7.35
N LEU A 7 27.32 -27.00 7.01
CA LEU A 7 26.15 -27.19 6.12
C LEU A 7 24.83 -26.72 6.75
N ALA A 8 24.68 -26.82 8.07
CA ALA A 8 23.50 -26.32 8.77
C ALA A 8 23.43 -24.78 8.71
N PHE A 9 24.55 -24.07 8.80
CA PHE A 9 24.58 -22.61 8.63
C PHE A 9 24.31 -22.16 7.19
N ILE A 10 24.75 -22.91 6.18
CA ILE A 10 24.41 -22.63 4.78
C ILE A 10 22.93 -22.92 4.50
N ALA A 11 22.34 -23.96 5.10
CA ALA A 11 20.91 -24.23 5.00
C ALA A 11 20.02 -23.17 5.69
N ILE A 12 20.50 -22.56 6.78
CA ILE A 12 19.82 -21.46 7.47
C ILE A 12 19.99 -20.11 6.72
N ALA A 13 21.05 -19.96 5.92
CA ALA A 13 21.19 -18.80 5.03
C ALA A 13 20.28 -18.86 3.78
N VAL A 14 19.72 -20.04 3.47
CA VAL A 14 18.74 -20.22 2.37
C VAL A 14 17.29 -19.97 2.85
N SER A 15 17.06 -19.85 4.17
CA SER A 15 15.75 -19.43 4.66
C SER A 15 15.57 -17.90 4.53
N LEU A 16 14.61 -17.53 3.67
CA LEU A 16 13.91 -16.25 3.57
C LEU A 16 14.43 -15.19 2.58
N ASN A 17 14.85 -15.59 1.38
CA ASN A 17 14.43 -14.78 0.22
C ASN A 17 12.96 -15.11 -0.05
N VAL A 18 12.05 -14.59 0.79
CA VAL A 18 10.62 -14.57 0.43
C VAL A 18 10.52 -13.63 -0.77
N SER A 19 10.53 -14.20 -1.97
CA SER A 19 10.24 -13.45 -3.19
C SER A 19 8.88 -12.80 -3.01
N ALA A 20 8.82 -11.47 -3.06
CA ALA A 20 7.55 -10.77 -2.99
C ALA A 20 6.63 -11.30 -4.09
N GLN A 21 5.36 -11.51 -3.76
CA GLN A 21 4.36 -12.08 -4.66
C GLN A 21 3.81 -11.02 -5.63
N ILE A 22 4.04 -9.76 -5.28
CA ILE A 22 3.70 -8.59 -6.07
C ILE A 22 4.70 -7.46 -5.81
N GLN A 23 4.94 -6.63 -6.81
CA GLN A 23 5.71 -5.40 -6.65
C GLN A 23 4.97 -4.21 -7.26
N PHE A 24 4.75 -3.17 -6.48
CA PHE A 24 4.11 -1.91 -6.85
C PHE A 24 5.15 -0.89 -7.32
N SER A 25 5.42 -0.93 -8.63
CA SER A 25 6.31 0.02 -9.32
C SER A 25 5.82 1.48 -9.28
N GLU A 26 4.53 1.71 -9.07
CA GLU A 26 3.93 3.04 -8.90
C GLU A 26 2.81 2.97 -7.86
N PHE A 27 2.81 3.90 -6.93
CA PHE A 27 1.77 4.08 -5.91
C PHE A 27 1.76 5.55 -5.52
N LYS A 28 1.00 6.38 -6.26
CA LYS A 28 1.02 7.84 -6.09
C LYS A 28 -0.32 8.47 -6.40
N PHE A 29 -0.59 9.62 -5.80
CA PHE A 29 -1.66 10.49 -6.24
C PHE A 29 -1.25 11.25 -7.51
N PHE A 30 -2.22 11.52 -8.36
CA PHE A 30 -2.16 12.54 -9.40
C PHE A 30 -3.41 13.39 -9.35
N VAL A 31 -3.32 14.60 -9.87
CA VAL A 31 -4.43 15.54 -9.96
C VAL A 31 -5.42 15.02 -10.99
N ALA A 32 -6.63 14.69 -10.54
CA ALA A 32 -7.70 14.20 -11.42
C ALA A 32 -8.37 15.35 -12.18
N ASN A 33 -8.38 16.55 -11.59
CA ASN A 33 -9.02 17.74 -12.16
C ASN A 33 -8.07 18.95 -12.12
N ILE A 34 -7.73 19.49 -13.28
CA ILE A 34 -6.82 20.64 -13.39
C ILE A 34 -7.38 21.94 -12.81
N TYR A 35 -8.71 22.03 -12.62
CA TYR A 35 -9.37 23.18 -12.02
C TYR A 35 -9.46 23.08 -10.49
N ASP A 36 -9.30 21.88 -9.93
CA ASP A 36 -9.39 21.60 -8.50
C ASP A 36 -8.28 20.63 -8.07
N PHE A 37 -7.18 21.18 -7.58
CA PHE A 37 -6.01 20.41 -7.13
C PHE A 37 -6.25 19.57 -5.87
N SER A 38 -7.40 19.71 -5.21
CA SER A 38 -7.79 18.85 -4.08
C SER A 38 -8.35 17.51 -4.54
N GLN A 39 -8.80 17.40 -5.80
CA GLN A 39 -9.31 16.17 -6.40
C GLN A 39 -8.14 15.32 -6.91
N LEU A 40 -7.82 14.30 -6.13
CA LEU A 40 -6.74 13.39 -6.40
C LEU A 40 -7.26 12.01 -6.79
N GLN A 41 -6.57 11.37 -7.73
CA GLN A 41 -6.80 9.97 -8.07
C GLN A 41 -5.53 9.17 -7.78
N LEU A 42 -5.69 7.94 -7.28
CA LEU A 42 -4.56 7.09 -6.97
C LEU A 42 -4.17 6.28 -8.22
N GLU A 43 -2.96 6.50 -8.73
CA GLU A 43 -2.33 5.66 -9.76
C GLU A 43 -1.53 4.54 -9.10
N VAL A 44 -1.86 3.31 -9.48
CA VAL A 44 -1.17 2.11 -9.02
C VAL A 44 -0.68 1.32 -10.24
N LYS A 45 0.61 1.00 -10.25
CA LYS A 45 1.19 0.05 -11.21
C LYS A 45 1.88 -1.06 -10.46
N PHE A 46 1.46 -2.29 -10.71
CA PHE A 46 2.05 -3.46 -10.07
C PHE A 46 2.40 -4.55 -11.07
N LYS A 47 3.46 -5.29 -10.75
CA LYS A 47 3.88 -6.51 -11.45
C LYS A 47 3.57 -7.70 -10.57
N VAL A 48 2.91 -8.71 -11.13
CA VAL A 48 2.73 -10.01 -10.47
C VAL A 48 4.06 -10.76 -10.54
N THR A 49 4.68 -10.95 -9.40
CA THR A 49 5.97 -11.67 -9.27
C THR A 49 5.80 -13.07 -8.67
N SER A 50 4.59 -13.40 -8.22
CA SER A 50 4.20 -14.75 -7.85
C SER A 50 4.20 -15.70 -9.05
N GLU A 51 4.45 -16.98 -8.77
CA GLU A 51 4.28 -18.08 -9.73
C GLU A 51 2.79 -18.45 -9.93
N ARG A 52 1.89 -17.90 -9.12
CA ARG A 52 0.44 -18.12 -9.20
C ARG A 52 -0.27 -16.89 -9.73
N ASN A 53 -1.34 -17.11 -10.49
CA ASN A 53 -2.25 -16.04 -10.90
C ASN A 53 -3.00 -15.50 -9.67
N LEU A 54 -3.24 -14.19 -9.65
CA LEU A 54 -3.93 -13.51 -8.55
C LEU A 54 -5.39 -13.25 -8.93
N LYS A 55 -6.29 -13.42 -7.95
CA LYS A 55 -7.71 -13.11 -8.04
C LYS A 55 -8.00 -11.69 -7.54
N TYR A 56 -7.46 -11.34 -6.38
CA TYR A 56 -7.63 -10.00 -5.81
C TYR A 56 -6.29 -9.46 -5.30
N VAL A 57 -6.10 -8.15 -5.46
CA VAL A 57 -4.98 -7.41 -4.88
C VAL A 57 -5.58 -6.23 -4.12
N ASN A 58 -5.46 -6.27 -2.80
CA ASN A 58 -5.99 -5.25 -1.92
C ASN A 58 -4.83 -4.51 -1.23
N VAL A 59 -4.90 -3.18 -1.17
CA VAL A 59 -3.90 -2.37 -0.46
C VAL A 59 -4.61 -1.44 0.51
N HIS A 60 -4.30 -1.60 1.79
CA HIS A 60 -4.63 -0.62 2.81
C HIS A 60 -3.52 0.42 2.86
N PHE A 61 -3.89 1.69 2.84
CA PHE A 61 -2.95 2.80 2.84
C PHE A 61 -3.53 4.00 3.59
N CYS A 62 -2.68 4.96 3.94
CA CYS A 62 -3.09 6.23 4.52
C CYS A 62 -2.50 7.37 3.69
N PRO A 63 -3.25 8.43 3.36
CA PRO A 63 -2.66 9.65 2.84
C PRO A 63 -1.83 10.33 3.93
N VAL A 64 -0.64 10.81 3.58
CA VAL A 64 0.31 11.44 4.50
C VAL A 64 0.73 12.79 3.95
N ASN A 65 0.79 13.82 4.80
CA ASN A 65 1.23 15.15 4.41
C ASN A 65 2.78 15.22 4.28
N GLN A 66 3.32 16.40 4.00
CA GLN A 66 4.76 16.59 3.78
C GLN A 66 5.61 16.44 5.05
N VAL A 67 5.01 16.55 6.24
CA VAL A 67 5.69 16.46 7.53
C VAL A 67 5.51 15.10 8.23
N GLY A 68 4.76 14.18 7.61
CA GLY A 68 4.58 12.81 8.11
C GLY A 68 3.27 12.55 8.87
N ASP A 69 2.36 13.52 8.94
CA ASP A 69 1.07 13.30 9.60
C ASP A 69 0.12 12.55 8.67
N ALA A 70 -0.58 11.55 9.22
CA ALA A 70 -1.66 10.89 8.51
C ALA A 70 -2.88 11.83 8.38
N ILE A 71 -3.37 11.96 7.15
CA ILE A 71 -4.52 12.80 6.83
C ILE A 71 -5.79 11.94 6.93
N CYS A 72 -6.78 12.41 7.69
CA CYS A 72 -8.13 11.87 7.65
C CYS A 72 -8.87 12.45 6.44
N ASP A 73 -9.72 11.66 5.81
CA ASP A 73 -10.66 12.16 4.83
C ASP A 73 -11.61 13.13 5.54
N ASP A 74 -11.59 14.40 5.14
CA ASP A 74 -12.59 15.38 5.57
C ASP A 74 -13.89 14.96 4.90
N ILE A 75 -14.73 14.16 5.57
CA ILE A 75 -16.10 14.02 5.09
C ILE A 75 -16.75 15.39 5.20
N VAL A 76 -16.84 16.03 4.03
CA VAL A 76 -17.80 17.03 3.60
C VAL A 76 -19.01 17.04 4.54
N GLY A 77 -19.08 18.08 5.37
CA GLY A 77 -20.25 18.56 6.10
C GLY A 77 -21.31 17.53 6.51
N GLY A 78 -21.30 17.13 7.79
CA GLY A 78 -22.56 16.87 8.50
C GLY A 78 -22.91 15.42 8.82
N VAL A 79 -21.97 14.46 8.87
CA VAL A 79 -22.31 13.08 9.26
C VAL A 79 -21.58 12.66 10.54
N ASN A 80 -22.29 12.86 11.66
CA ASN A 80 -22.07 12.25 12.99
C ASN A 80 -20.67 12.37 13.61
N ALA A 81 -20.57 13.17 14.67
CA ALA A 81 -19.44 13.24 15.62
C ALA A 81 -19.08 11.90 16.31
N ASN A 82 -19.84 10.83 16.04
CA ASN A 82 -19.65 9.49 16.61
C ASN A 82 -19.00 8.49 15.64
N THR A 83 -18.68 8.90 14.40
CA THR A 83 -18.03 7.99 13.43
C THR A 83 -16.52 8.00 13.68
N LYS A 84 -15.95 6.87 14.12
CA LYS A 84 -14.49 6.71 14.16
C LYS A 84 -13.96 6.70 12.73
N PHE A 85 -13.46 7.85 12.26
CA PHE A 85 -12.79 7.93 10.97
C PHE A 85 -11.53 7.06 10.98
N SER A 86 -11.45 6.12 10.04
CA SER A 86 -10.23 5.36 9.80
C SER A 86 -9.30 6.20 8.94
N LYS A 87 -8.09 6.46 9.43
CA LYS A 87 -6.97 7.03 8.64
C LYS A 87 -6.52 6.11 7.50
N TYR A 88 -6.99 4.85 7.51
CA TYR A 88 -6.70 3.88 6.47
C TYR A 88 -7.83 3.81 5.45
N GLN A 89 -7.45 3.95 4.19
CA GLN A 89 -8.25 3.71 3.00
C GLN A 89 -7.89 2.35 2.40
N LEU A 90 -8.83 1.76 1.67
CA LEU A 90 -8.67 0.48 0.99
C LEU A 90 -8.85 0.66 -0.52
N ILE A 91 -7.91 0.15 -1.30
CA ILE A 91 -8.14 -0.14 -2.72
C ILE A 91 -8.26 -1.63 -2.95
N GLN A 92 -9.13 -2.00 -3.89
CA GLN A 92 -9.38 -3.39 -4.26
C GLN A 92 -9.29 -3.53 -5.78
N ALA A 93 -8.32 -4.31 -6.25
CA ALA A 93 -8.18 -4.65 -7.66
C ALA A 93 -8.63 -6.09 -7.89
N THR A 94 -9.57 -6.29 -8.81
CA THR A 94 -10.07 -7.62 -9.19
C THR A 94 -9.41 -8.08 -10.49
N GLY A 95 -8.92 -9.31 -10.48
CA GLY A 95 -8.26 -9.99 -11.58
C GLY A 95 -9.23 -10.70 -12.54
N PRO A 96 -8.74 -11.70 -13.30
CA PRO A 96 -7.48 -12.40 -13.10
C PRO A 96 -6.25 -11.56 -13.43
N PHE A 97 -5.22 -11.66 -12.60
CA PHE A 97 -3.89 -11.11 -12.85
C PHE A 97 -2.91 -12.26 -13.07
N GLU A 98 -2.35 -12.34 -14.27
CA GLU A 98 -1.45 -13.41 -14.65
C GLU A 98 -0.04 -13.18 -14.12
N THR A 99 0.65 -14.28 -13.79
CA THR A 99 2.05 -14.29 -13.40
C THR A 99 2.94 -13.54 -14.41
N LYS A 100 3.94 -12.82 -13.89
CA LYS A 100 4.96 -12.05 -14.64
C LYS A 100 4.42 -10.85 -15.45
N LYS A 101 3.09 -10.63 -15.50
CA LYS A 101 2.48 -9.46 -16.15
C LYS A 101 2.45 -8.24 -15.23
N SER A 102 2.39 -7.07 -15.84
CA SER A 102 2.25 -5.78 -15.16
C SER A 102 0.88 -5.17 -15.48
N TYR A 103 0.30 -4.49 -14.49
CA TYR A 103 -1.02 -3.90 -14.56
C TYR A 103 -0.97 -2.46 -14.07
N LYS A 104 -1.71 -1.59 -14.76
CA LYS A 104 -1.98 -0.22 -14.34
C LYS A 104 -3.45 -0.09 -13.97
N ARG A 105 -3.73 0.55 -12.84
CA ARG A 105 -5.08 0.86 -12.36
C ARG A 105 -5.12 2.27 -11.77
N HIS A 106 -6.28 2.89 -11.87
CA HIS A 106 -6.60 4.16 -11.24
C HIS A 106 -7.75 3.91 -10.27
N PHE A 107 -7.63 4.43 -9.05
CA PHE A 107 -8.60 4.18 -7.98
C PHE A 107 -9.08 5.48 -7.36
N GLY A 108 -10.39 5.50 -7.07
CA GLY A 108 -11.07 6.54 -6.31
C GLY A 108 -11.08 7.93 -6.99
N ILE A 109 -11.81 8.83 -6.35
CA ILE A 109 -11.57 10.27 -6.36
C ILE A 109 -11.49 10.64 -4.88
N TYR A 110 -10.34 11.15 -4.45
CA TYR A 110 -10.07 11.52 -3.07
C TYR A 110 -10.05 13.04 -2.98
N HIS A 111 -10.78 13.59 -2.02
CA HIS A 111 -10.79 15.01 -1.72
C HIS A 111 -9.85 15.25 -0.54
N ILE A 112 -8.61 15.62 -0.84
CA ILE A 112 -7.60 15.82 0.21
C ILE A 112 -7.12 17.26 0.13
N SER A 113 -7.52 18.05 1.13
CA SER A 113 -7.07 19.43 1.29
C SER A 113 -5.61 19.48 1.74
N GLY A 114 -4.82 20.37 1.15
CA GLY A 114 -3.39 20.51 1.43
C GLY A 114 -2.49 20.19 0.24
N LYS A 115 -1.25 20.68 0.28
CA LYS A 115 -0.33 20.56 -0.86
C LYS A 115 0.29 19.16 -0.91
N LYS A 116 -0.17 18.36 -1.89
CA LYS A 116 0.48 17.13 -2.40
C LYS A 116 0.65 16.02 -1.34
N PRO A 117 -0.44 15.36 -0.92
CA PRO A 117 -0.33 14.19 -0.06
C PRO A 117 0.41 13.04 -0.76
N THR A 118 0.99 12.15 0.02
CA THR A 118 1.60 10.90 -0.43
C THR A 118 0.75 9.73 0.06
N PRO A 119 0.33 8.79 -0.81
CA PRO A 119 -0.34 7.58 -0.34
C PRO A 119 0.71 6.64 0.26
N PHE A 120 0.62 6.38 1.56
CA PHE A 120 1.57 5.56 2.30
C PHE A 120 0.99 4.17 2.61
N PRO A 121 1.57 3.08 2.08
CA PRO A 121 1.02 1.74 2.21
C PRO A 121 1.22 1.17 3.62
N HIS A 122 0.20 0.47 4.11
CA HIS A 122 0.19 -0.17 5.43
C HIS A 122 0.13 -1.69 5.37
N MET A 123 -0.73 -2.23 4.51
CA MET A 123 -0.95 -3.67 4.40
C MET A 123 -1.37 -4.04 2.97
N VAL A 124 -0.90 -5.18 2.49
CA VAL A 124 -1.28 -5.75 1.19
C VAL A 124 -1.89 -7.13 1.43
N THR A 125 -3.05 -7.39 0.86
CA THR A 125 -3.66 -8.72 0.84
C THR A 125 -3.77 -9.21 -0.59
N ILE A 126 -3.36 -10.45 -0.83
CA ILE A 126 -3.34 -11.07 -2.16
C ILE A 126 -4.13 -12.36 -2.07
N ASP A 127 -5.17 -12.48 -2.88
CA ASP A 127 -5.93 -13.72 -3.01
C ASP A 127 -5.53 -14.41 -4.31
N TYR A 128 -5.25 -15.71 -4.26
CA TYR A 128 -4.80 -16.46 -5.43
C TYR A 128 -5.97 -17.09 -6.20
N MET A 129 -5.78 -17.22 -7.51
CA MET A 129 -6.61 -18.13 -8.31
C MET A 129 -6.37 -19.56 -7.79
N GLY A 130 -7.46 -20.30 -7.58
CA GLY A 130 -7.42 -21.63 -6.96
C GLY A 130 -7.35 -21.63 -5.42
N GLY A 131 -7.50 -20.47 -4.77
CA GLY A 131 -7.65 -20.37 -3.32
C GLY A 131 -6.35 -20.12 -2.55
N GLY A 132 -6.51 -19.74 -1.28
CA GLY A 132 -5.42 -19.27 -0.42
C GLY A 132 -5.14 -17.77 -0.59
N SER A 133 -4.58 -17.18 0.47
CA SER A 133 -4.34 -15.74 0.56
C SER A 133 -3.08 -15.44 1.34
N ASP A 134 -2.35 -14.42 0.92
CA ASP A 134 -1.25 -13.83 1.68
C ASP A 134 -1.67 -12.47 2.22
N THR A 135 -1.28 -12.19 3.46
CA THR A 135 -1.41 -10.85 4.07
C THR A 135 -0.03 -10.37 4.48
N ILE A 136 0.40 -9.26 3.89
CA ILE A 136 1.71 -8.66 4.09
C ILE A 136 1.54 -7.32 4.79
N ARG A 137 2.06 -7.20 6.01
CA ARG A 137 2.21 -5.91 6.68
C ARG A 137 3.44 -5.19 6.13
N ILE A 138 3.28 -3.93 5.76
CA ILE A 138 4.39 -3.11 5.27
C ILE A 138 5.14 -2.53 6.47
N THR A 139 6.45 -2.72 6.46
CA THR A 139 7.39 -2.27 7.49
C THR A 139 8.56 -1.55 6.83
N ARG A 140 9.38 -0.87 7.65
CA ARG A 140 10.61 -0.22 7.19
C ARG A 140 11.53 -1.18 6.42
N ASP A 141 11.59 -2.42 6.86
CA ASP A 141 12.50 -3.43 6.32
C ASP A 141 12.03 -3.98 4.97
N ASN A 142 10.72 -4.04 4.73
CA ASN A 142 10.17 -4.67 3.52
C ASN A 142 9.55 -3.68 2.51
N ILE A 143 9.42 -2.39 2.86
CA ILE A 143 8.74 -1.41 1.99
C ILE A 143 9.39 -1.34 0.60
N LYS A 144 10.72 -1.49 0.51
CA LYS A 144 11.41 -1.46 -0.78
C LYS A 144 11.20 -2.71 -1.63
N THR A 145 10.89 -3.83 -1.00
CA THR A 145 10.56 -5.08 -1.71
C THR A 145 9.23 -4.95 -2.44
N TYR A 146 8.20 -4.44 -1.75
CA TYR A 146 6.85 -4.32 -2.29
C TYR A 146 6.60 -2.99 -3.01
N PHE A 147 7.16 -1.88 -2.54
CA PHE A 147 6.97 -0.52 -3.05
C PHE A 147 8.33 0.16 -3.28
N PRO A 148 9.12 -0.24 -4.29
CA PRO A 148 10.50 0.20 -4.48
C PRO A 148 10.68 1.72 -4.56
N LYS A 149 9.69 2.44 -5.10
CA LYS A 149 9.73 3.91 -5.21
C LYS A 149 9.28 4.65 -3.95
N THR A 150 8.59 3.98 -3.04
CA THR A 150 8.09 4.61 -1.81
C THR A 150 9.21 4.73 -0.79
N LYS A 151 9.41 5.92 -0.22
CA LYS A 151 10.33 6.12 0.92
C LYS A 151 9.60 5.79 2.21
N TRP A 152 10.31 5.22 3.18
CA TRP A 152 9.74 5.04 4.52
C TRP A 152 9.45 6.41 5.14
N ILE A 153 8.31 6.54 5.80
CA ILE A 153 7.90 7.71 6.56
C ILE A 153 7.52 7.19 7.95
N ASP A 154 8.04 7.82 9.01
CA ASP A 154 7.58 7.57 10.37
C ASP A 154 6.26 8.31 10.56
N VAL A 155 5.18 7.66 10.11
CA VAL A 155 3.85 8.28 10.06
C VAL A 155 3.32 8.51 11.47
N ASP A 156 2.94 9.75 11.76
CA ASP A 156 2.17 10.05 12.96
C ASP A 156 0.67 9.78 12.68
N TYR A 157 0.20 8.68 13.25
CA TYR A 157 -1.19 8.26 13.17
C TYR A 157 -2.08 8.92 14.24
N LYS A 158 -1.51 9.68 15.17
CA LYS A 158 -2.22 10.42 16.21
C LYS A 158 -2.47 11.86 15.76
N SER A 159 -1.45 12.54 15.26
CA SER A 159 -1.57 13.86 14.62
C SER A 159 -2.23 13.79 13.24
N GLY A 160 -2.69 14.93 12.74
CA GLY A 160 -3.51 15.06 11.53
C GLY A 160 -4.72 15.91 11.84
N PHE A 161 -5.15 16.74 10.87
CA PHE A 161 -6.21 17.72 11.03
C PHE A 161 -7.45 17.09 11.70
N GLN A 162 -7.69 17.46 12.95
CA GLN A 162 -9.04 17.52 13.50
C GLN A 162 -9.51 18.93 13.14
N PRO A 163 -10.56 19.12 12.32
CA PRO A 163 -11.12 20.46 12.21
C PRO A 163 -11.46 20.91 13.63
N ASP A 164 -10.85 22.01 14.04
CA ASP A 164 -11.08 22.64 15.33
C ASP A 164 -12.60 22.81 15.53
N ASN A 165 -13.07 22.46 16.73
CA ASN A 165 -14.47 22.53 17.16
C ASN A 165 -15.13 23.87 16.83
#